data_AF-A0AAV7IG44-F1
#
_entry.id   AF-A0AAV7IG44-F1
#
_cell.length_a   1.000
_cell.length_b   1.000
_cell.length_c   1.000
_cell.angle_alpha   90.00
_cell.angle_beta   90.00
_cell.angle_gamma   90.00
#
_symmetry.space_group_name_H-M   'P 1'
#
loop_
_entity.id
_entity.type
_entity.pdbx_description
1 polymer ?
#
loop_
_entity_poly.entity_id
_entity_poly.type
_entity_poly.pdbx_seq_one_letter_code
_entity_poly.pdbx_strand_id
1 'polypeptide(L)'
;MKRKFRIFTDSLIKYTSVEITYHVITDNGSRIIAEGIINNIILAYKKTIQVQYYDVRKLALQLEDIVSVMSPKFSSKPGTYYSDALFFLSLGLHRIASEQQKLAVMLDVDTKFRKDIKELFKEFDNFGPDALFGLAPELSPVYRHVLYLYRTQNPSTEFGEAYSSGGYPGYNSGVVLFNLERLRNSLEYDQIVSRDMVEHITTKYSFFRGHLGDQDFYTLLGMERPELIHTVDCGWNRQLCTWWRDRGYADVFSNYSQCDSETKLWHGNCNTPIPVN
;
A
#
# COMPACT_ATOMS: atom_id res chain seq x y z
N MET A 1 7.23 -1.20 -16.89
CA MET A 1 7.16 -2.16 -15.78
C MET A 1 8.28 -3.18 -15.70
N LYS A 2 8.55 -4.03 -16.70
CA LYS A 2 9.55 -5.12 -16.64
C LYS A 2 10.86 -4.82 -15.89
N ARG A 3 11.48 -3.65 -16.13
CA ARG A 3 12.72 -3.22 -15.45
C ARG A 3 12.52 -2.99 -13.94
N LYS A 4 11.44 -2.32 -13.54
CA LYS A 4 11.10 -2.05 -12.13
C LYS A 4 10.92 -3.37 -11.37
N PHE A 5 10.13 -4.29 -11.92
CA PHE A 5 9.93 -5.63 -11.36
C PHE A 5 11.26 -6.39 -11.18
N ARG A 6 12.16 -6.34 -12.18
CA ARG A 6 13.49 -6.95 -12.03
C ARG A 6 14.30 -6.33 -10.88
N ILE A 7 14.31 -5.00 -10.74
CA ILE A 7 15.02 -4.31 -9.65
C ILE A 7 14.44 -4.73 -8.29
N PHE A 8 13.12 -4.74 -8.18
CA PHE A 8 12.40 -5.20 -7.00
C PHE A 8 12.81 -6.62 -6.63
N THR A 9 12.57 -7.59 -7.52
CA THR A 9 12.85 -9.01 -7.28
C THR A 9 14.34 -9.24 -6.99
N ASP A 10 15.25 -8.59 -7.73
CA ASP A 10 16.69 -8.71 -7.51
C ASP A 10 17.05 -8.27 -6.08
N SER A 11 16.59 -7.09 -5.67
CA SER A 11 16.88 -6.57 -4.33
C SER A 11 16.26 -7.42 -3.21
N LEU A 12 15.02 -7.89 -3.38
CA LEU A 12 14.35 -8.78 -2.41
C LEU A 12 15.14 -10.09 -2.25
N ILE A 13 15.43 -10.78 -3.36
CA ILE A 13 16.11 -12.07 -3.31
C ILE A 13 17.56 -11.90 -2.86
N LYS A 14 18.23 -10.80 -3.20
CA LYS A 14 19.59 -10.51 -2.72
C LYS A 14 19.64 -10.41 -1.20
N TYR A 15 18.77 -9.62 -0.58
CA TYR A 15 18.87 -9.28 0.85
C TYR A 15 18.15 -10.24 1.80
N THR A 16 17.16 -11.03 1.34
CA THR A 16 16.41 -11.92 2.25
C THR A 16 17.31 -12.94 2.94
N SER A 17 17.34 -13.02 4.27
CA SER A 17 18.04 -14.10 4.98
C SER A 17 17.15 -15.29 5.31
N VAL A 18 15.85 -15.17 5.05
CA VAL A 18 14.83 -16.16 5.39
C VAL A 18 14.18 -16.76 4.15
N GLU A 19 13.58 -17.93 4.33
CA GLU A 19 12.67 -18.49 3.35
C GLU A 19 11.41 -17.64 3.29
N ILE A 20 10.99 -17.33 2.07
CA ILE A 20 9.76 -16.58 1.79
C ILE A 20 8.92 -17.36 0.79
N THR A 21 7.60 -17.26 0.93
CA THR A 21 6.68 -17.61 -0.14
C THR A 21 6.38 -16.36 -0.94
N TYR A 22 6.76 -16.35 -2.21
CA TYR A 22 6.62 -15.19 -3.08
C TYR A 22 5.33 -15.29 -3.90
N HIS A 23 4.33 -14.50 -3.51
CA HIS A 23 3.05 -14.43 -4.20
C HIS A 23 3.09 -13.33 -5.29
N VAL A 24 2.66 -13.67 -6.51
CA VAL A 24 2.68 -12.76 -7.66
C VAL A 24 1.29 -12.70 -8.28
N ILE A 25 0.62 -11.56 -8.17
CA ILE A 25 -0.65 -11.28 -8.84
C ILE A 25 -0.34 -10.72 -10.22
N THR A 26 -0.82 -11.38 -11.27
CA THR A 26 -0.44 -11.09 -12.66
C THR A 26 -1.55 -11.48 -13.64
N ASP A 27 -1.57 -10.88 -14.83
CA ASP A 27 -2.28 -11.42 -15.98
C ASP A 27 -1.44 -12.50 -16.69
N ASN A 28 -2.07 -13.24 -17.62
CA ASN A 28 -1.43 -14.34 -18.35
C ASN A 28 -0.20 -13.93 -19.16
N GLY A 29 -0.20 -12.75 -19.79
CA GLY A 29 0.93 -12.28 -20.60
C GLY A 29 2.10 -11.84 -19.73
N SER A 30 1.81 -11.09 -18.67
CA SER A 30 2.81 -10.64 -17.70
C SER A 30 3.43 -11.79 -16.91
N ARG A 31 2.69 -12.87 -16.68
CA ARG A 31 3.15 -14.05 -15.94
C ARG A 31 4.41 -14.68 -16.55
N ILE A 32 4.42 -14.87 -17.87
CA ILE A 32 5.56 -15.46 -18.59
C ILE A 32 6.83 -14.62 -18.37
N ILE A 33 6.68 -13.29 -18.37
CA ILE A 33 7.78 -12.35 -18.16
C ILE A 33 8.24 -12.41 -16.69
N ALA A 34 7.31 -12.45 -15.74
CA ALA A 34 7.61 -12.53 -14.32
C ALA A 34 8.34 -13.83 -13.96
N GLU A 35 7.85 -14.98 -14.44
CA GLU A 35 8.48 -16.30 -14.28
C GLU A 35 9.92 -16.30 -14.78
N GLY A 36 10.16 -15.78 -16.00
CA GLY A 36 11.51 -15.69 -16.55
C GLY A 36 12.44 -14.78 -15.73
N ILE A 37 11.93 -13.70 -15.16
CA ILE A 37 12.74 -12.81 -14.30
C ILE A 37 13.06 -13.48 -12.97
N ILE A 38 12.05 -14.03 -12.30
CA ILE A 38 12.17 -14.66 -10.99
C ILE A 38 13.13 -15.85 -11.06
N ASN A 39 12.94 -16.76 -12.03
CA ASN A 39 13.79 -17.95 -12.17
C ASN A 39 15.26 -17.59 -12.40
N ASN A 40 15.53 -16.61 -13.27
CA ASN A 40 16.91 -16.15 -13.53
C ASN A 40 17.57 -15.59 -12.27
N ILE A 41 16.83 -14.82 -11.46
CA ILE A 41 17.33 -14.22 -10.22
C ILE A 41 17.56 -15.29 -9.14
N ILE A 42 16.60 -16.19 -8.95
CA ILE A 42 16.70 -17.31 -8.00
C ILE A 42 17.94 -18.16 -8.33
N LEU A 43 18.16 -18.49 -9.61
CA LEU A 43 19.35 -19.22 -10.08
C LEU A 43 20.65 -18.45 -9.82
N ALA A 44 20.66 -17.14 -10.08
CA ALA A 44 21.84 -16.30 -9.88
C ALA A 44 22.27 -16.21 -8.40
N TYR A 45 21.31 -16.10 -7.48
CA TYR A 45 21.58 -16.05 -6.04
C TYR A 45 21.63 -17.44 -5.38
N LYS A 46 21.38 -18.53 -6.13
CA LYS A 46 21.33 -19.91 -5.62
C LYS A 46 20.39 -20.08 -4.42
N LYS A 47 19.23 -19.42 -4.44
CA LYS A 47 18.20 -19.55 -3.41
C LYS A 47 17.13 -20.53 -3.85
N THR A 48 16.38 -21.07 -2.90
CA THR A 48 15.15 -21.84 -3.16
C THR A 48 13.99 -21.04 -2.59
N ILE A 49 13.04 -20.65 -3.43
CA ILE A 49 11.90 -19.81 -3.04
C ILE A 49 10.65 -20.42 -3.64
N GLN A 50 9.62 -20.62 -2.82
CA GLN A 50 8.31 -21.05 -3.31
C GLN A 50 7.62 -19.85 -3.94
N VAL A 51 7.21 -19.97 -5.20
CA VAL A 51 6.52 -18.90 -5.93
C VAL A 51 5.09 -19.34 -6.25
N GLN A 52 4.11 -18.48 -5.95
CA GLN A 52 2.70 -18.73 -6.23
C GLN A 52 2.15 -17.61 -7.11
N TYR A 53 1.47 -17.98 -8.20
CA TYR A 53 0.93 -17.03 -9.16
C TYR A 53 -0.60 -16.99 -9.08
N TYR A 54 -1.14 -15.77 -9.09
CA TYR A 54 -2.58 -15.52 -9.03
C TYR A 54 -3.02 -14.71 -10.24
N ASP A 55 -4.13 -15.11 -10.84
CA ASP A 55 -4.74 -14.37 -11.94
C ASP A 55 -5.56 -13.20 -11.40
N VAL A 56 -5.17 -11.98 -11.79
CA VAL A 56 -5.82 -10.74 -11.33
C VAL A 56 -7.34 -10.72 -11.59
N ARG A 57 -7.82 -11.26 -12.72
CA ARG A 57 -9.24 -11.26 -13.06
C ARG A 57 -10.00 -12.26 -12.20
N LYS A 58 -9.41 -13.40 -11.89
CA LYS A 58 -10.01 -14.37 -10.97
C LYS A 58 -10.14 -13.81 -9.56
N LEU A 59 -9.10 -13.12 -9.08
CA LEU A 59 -9.14 -12.48 -7.76
C LEU A 59 -10.17 -11.35 -7.71
N ALA A 60 -10.25 -10.53 -8.76
CA ALA A 60 -11.26 -9.49 -8.87
C ALA A 60 -12.68 -10.04 -8.74
N LEU A 61 -12.99 -11.13 -9.48
CA LEU A 61 -14.30 -11.79 -9.40
C LEU A 61 -14.61 -12.37 -8.02
N GLN A 62 -13.59 -12.86 -7.30
CA GLN A 62 -13.76 -13.39 -5.94
C GLN A 62 -14.01 -12.29 -4.90
N LEU A 63 -13.57 -11.05 -5.19
CA LEU A 63 -13.68 -9.89 -4.32
C LEU A 63 -14.64 -8.83 -4.88
N GLU A 64 -15.57 -9.23 -5.75
CA GLU A 64 -16.47 -8.33 -6.47
C GLU A 64 -17.33 -7.48 -5.53
N ASP A 65 -17.69 -8.01 -4.36
CA ASP A 65 -18.44 -7.30 -3.33
C ASP A 65 -17.67 -6.09 -2.78
N ILE A 66 -16.36 -6.23 -2.56
CA ILE A 66 -15.48 -5.13 -2.14
C ILE A 66 -15.19 -4.20 -3.34
N VAL A 67 -14.79 -4.77 -4.48
CA VAL A 67 -14.40 -4.00 -5.67
C VAL A 67 -15.53 -3.09 -6.14
N SER A 68 -16.77 -3.59 -6.19
CA SER A 68 -17.95 -2.83 -6.65
C SER A 68 -18.36 -1.71 -5.69
N VAL A 69 -18.03 -1.82 -4.40
CA VAL A 69 -18.27 -0.77 -3.39
C VAL A 69 -17.21 0.32 -3.49
N MET A 70 -15.94 -0.07 -3.66
CA MET A 70 -14.81 0.84 -3.60
C MET A 70 -14.61 1.64 -4.90
N SER A 71 -14.75 0.97 -6.05
CA SER A 71 -14.43 1.56 -7.37
C SER A 71 -15.14 2.89 -7.64
N PRO A 72 -16.45 3.06 -7.36
CA PRO A 72 -17.14 4.33 -7.62
C PRO A 72 -16.65 5.51 -6.79
N LYS A 73 -16.00 5.25 -5.65
CA LYS A 73 -15.56 6.28 -4.69
C LYS A 73 -14.07 6.62 -4.82
N PHE A 74 -13.26 5.63 -5.19
CA PHE A 74 -11.79 5.69 -5.09
C PHE A 74 -11.03 5.52 -6.42
N SER A 75 -11.70 5.21 -7.53
CA SER A 75 -11.05 5.14 -8.85
C SER A 75 -11.13 6.46 -9.62
N SER A 76 -10.06 6.78 -10.37
CA SER A 76 -10.16 7.81 -11.41
C SER A 76 -11.10 7.35 -12.53
N LYS A 77 -11.65 8.31 -13.31
CA LYS A 77 -12.65 8.14 -14.39
C LYS A 77 -12.74 6.72 -15.00
N PRO A 78 -13.95 6.22 -15.32
CA PRO A 78 -14.14 4.93 -15.99
C PRO A 78 -13.20 4.77 -17.20
N GLY A 79 -12.43 3.67 -17.25
CA GLY A 79 -11.50 3.38 -18.35
C GLY A 79 -10.05 3.85 -18.16
N THR A 80 -9.67 4.31 -16.96
CA THR A 80 -8.27 4.59 -16.60
C THR A 80 -7.59 3.36 -15.99
N TYR A 81 -6.26 3.30 -15.97
CA TYR A 81 -5.50 2.20 -15.32
C TYR A 81 -5.99 1.93 -13.88
N TYR A 82 -6.31 2.98 -13.11
CA TYR A 82 -6.85 2.93 -11.73
C TYR A 82 -8.33 2.53 -11.60
N SER A 83 -9.01 2.26 -12.71
CA SER A 83 -10.35 1.64 -12.70
C SER A 83 -10.30 0.11 -12.72
N ASP A 84 -9.09 -0.45 -12.67
CA ASP A 84 -8.87 -1.89 -12.58
C ASP A 84 -9.10 -2.38 -11.15
N ALA A 85 -9.85 -3.47 -11.00
CA ALA A 85 -10.14 -4.13 -9.73
C ALA A 85 -8.86 -4.50 -8.95
N LEU A 86 -7.72 -4.59 -9.64
CA LEU A 86 -6.39 -4.75 -9.05
C LEU A 86 -6.12 -3.80 -7.87
N PHE A 87 -6.57 -2.55 -7.95
CA PHE A 87 -6.32 -1.51 -6.93
C PHE A 87 -7.09 -1.69 -5.64
N PHE A 88 -7.97 -2.69 -5.55
CA PHE A 88 -8.77 -2.98 -4.36
C PHE A 88 -8.54 -4.39 -3.81
N LEU A 89 -7.70 -5.20 -4.47
CA LEU A 89 -7.48 -6.59 -4.05
C LEU A 89 -6.86 -6.68 -2.64
N SER A 90 -6.02 -5.71 -2.27
CA SER A 90 -5.39 -5.59 -0.96
C SER A 90 -6.41 -5.66 0.18
N LEU A 91 -7.57 -5.01 0.00
CA LEU A 91 -8.64 -4.92 0.99
C LEU A 91 -9.28 -6.29 1.31
N GLY A 92 -9.19 -7.25 0.37
CA GLY A 92 -9.80 -8.57 0.47
C GLY A 92 -8.80 -9.74 0.54
N LEU A 93 -7.49 -9.49 0.64
CA LEU A 93 -6.48 -10.56 0.58
C LEU A 93 -6.65 -11.65 1.66
N HIS A 94 -7.24 -11.31 2.80
CA HIS A 94 -7.53 -12.27 3.88
C HIS A 94 -8.49 -13.40 3.45
N ARG A 95 -9.34 -13.16 2.42
CA ARG A 95 -10.26 -14.14 1.81
C ARG A 95 -9.58 -15.01 0.75
N ILE A 96 -8.44 -14.57 0.22
CA ILE A 96 -7.69 -15.22 -0.86
C ILE A 96 -6.54 -16.07 -0.30
N ALA A 97 -5.84 -15.54 0.69
CA ALA A 97 -4.72 -16.21 1.32
C ALA A 97 -5.18 -17.49 2.03
N SER A 98 -4.34 -18.53 1.98
CA SER A 98 -4.60 -19.80 2.68
C SER A 98 -4.80 -19.56 4.18
N GLU A 99 -5.67 -20.35 4.82
CA GLU A 99 -5.95 -20.24 6.26
C GLU A 99 -4.70 -20.40 7.13
N GLN A 100 -3.71 -21.16 6.66
CA GLN A 100 -2.43 -21.36 7.35
C GLN A 100 -1.54 -20.12 7.29
N GLN A 101 -1.75 -19.23 6.31
CA GLN A 101 -1.03 -17.98 6.18
C GLN A 101 -1.66 -16.92 7.11
N LYS A 102 -0.92 -16.58 8.17
CA LYS A 102 -1.37 -15.62 9.19
C LYS A 102 -0.97 -14.18 8.90
N LEU A 103 0.20 -13.97 8.32
CA LEU A 103 0.78 -12.66 8.06
C LEU A 103 1.18 -12.56 6.58
N ALA A 104 1.11 -11.37 6.01
CA ALA A 104 1.58 -11.09 4.65
C ALA A 104 2.09 -9.66 4.52
N VAL A 105 2.97 -9.44 3.54
CA VAL A 105 3.38 -8.10 3.12
C VAL A 105 3.14 -7.97 1.61
N MET A 106 2.38 -6.95 1.22
CA MET A 106 2.21 -6.54 -0.17
C MET A 106 3.14 -5.37 -0.45
N LEU A 107 3.79 -5.40 -1.62
CA LEU A 107 4.84 -4.47 -2.00
C LEU A 107 4.65 -4.03 -3.43
N ASP A 108 4.82 -2.74 -3.68
CA ASP A 108 4.85 -2.20 -5.02
C ASP A 108 6.10 -2.66 -5.78
N VAL A 109 5.89 -2.94 -7.06
CA VAL A 109 6.91 -3.48 -7.98
C VAL A 109 7.95 -2.45 -8.41
N ASP A 110 7.77 -1.18 -8.05
CA ASP A 110 8.76 -0.11 -8.19
C ASP A 110 9.39 0.31 -6.86
N THR A 111 9.47 -0.64 -5.94
CA THR A 111 10.29 -0.54 -4.73
C THR A 111 11.64 -1.25 -4.90
N LYS A 112 12.60 -0.94 -4.03
CA LYS A 112 13.93 -1.56 -3.98
C LYS A 112 14.39 -1.72 -2.53
N PHE A 113 14.65 -2.96 -2.12
CA PHE A 113 15.18 -3.29 -0.80
C PHE A 113 16.61 -2.81 -0.61
N ARG A 114 16.91 -2.39 0.62
CA ARG A 114 18.25 -2.15 1.15
C ARG A 114 18.53 -2.94 2.44
N LYS A 115 17.49 -3.50 3.04
CA LYS A 115 17.54 -4.36 4.23
C LYS A 115 16.83 -5.66 3.98
N ASP A 116 17.02 -6.60 4.90
CA ASP A 116 16.36 -7.88 4.88
C ASP A 116 14.85 -7.73 5.14
N ILE A 117 14.03 -8.40 4.32
CA ILE A 117 12.58 -8.47 4.50
C ILE A 117 12.19 -9.03 5.87
N LYS A 118 13.03 -9.89 6.47
CA LYS A 118 12.83 -10.38 7.85
C LYS A 118 12.61 -9.25 8.85
N GLU A 119 13.33 -8.14 8.70
CA GLU A 119 13.19 -7.00 9.61
C GLU A 119 11.82 -6.31 9.44
N LEU A 120 11.26 -6.28 8.23
CA LEU A 120 9.91 -5.75 7.99
C LEU A 120 8.85 -6.63 8.67
N PHE A 121 9.02 -7.95 8.63
CA PHE A 121 8.12 -8.87 9.33
C PHE A 121 8.19 -8.72 10.87
N LYS A 122 9.27 -8.17 11.43
CA LYS A 122 9.31 -7.87 12.87
C LYS A 122 8.40 -6.70 13.26
N GLU A 123 7.96 -5.86 12.32
CA GLU A 123 6.98 -4.82 12.62
C GLU A 123 5.66 -5.40 13.14
N PHE A 124 5.31 -6.64 12.78
CA PHE A 124 4.14 -7.32 13.33
C PHE A 124 4.22 -7.53 14.85
N ASP A 125 5.42 -7.63 15.42
CA ASP A 125 5.60 -7.75 16.88
C ASP A 125 5.22 -6.44 17.60
N ASN A 126 5.22 -5.32 16.88
CA ASN A 126 4.86 -4.00 17.40
C ASN A 126 3.38 -3.64 17.17
N PHE A 127 2.60 -4.51 16.53
CA PHE A 127 1.19 -4.24 16.28
C PHE A 127 0.43 -4.14 17.60
N GLY A 128 -0.37 -3.07 17.73
CA GLY A 128 -1.35 -2.94 18.80
C GLY A 128 -2.33 -4.13 18.82
N PRO A 129 -3.09 -4.31 19.91
CA PRO A 129 -4.00 -5.46 20.07
C PRO A 129 -5.02 -5.57 18.93
N ASP A 130 -5.51 -4.43 18.42
CA ASP A 130 -6.55 -4.36 17.39
C ASP A 130 -6.00 -4.12 15.97
N ALA A 131 -4.69 -3.86 15.83
CA ALA A 131 -4.09 -3.53 14.55
C ALA A 131 -4.23 -4.70 13.57
N LEU A 132 -4.80 -4.39 12.40
CA LEU A 132 -5.05 -5.31 11.29
C LEU A 132 -4.06 -5.10 10.16
N PHE A 133 -3.65 -3.85 9.96
CA PHE A 133 -2.72 -3.45 8.91
C PHE A 133 -1.49 -2.73 9.48
N GLY A 134 -0.42 -2.73 8.71
CA GLY A 134 0.70 -1.81 8.91
C GLY A 134 0.99 -1.04 7.63
N LEU A 135 1.00 0.29 7.69
CA LEU A 135 1.26 1.15 6.53
C LEU A 135 2.19 2.31 6.90
N ALA A 136 3.01 2.73 5.95
CA ALA A 136 3.87 3.89 6.11
C ALA A 136 3.12 5.18 5.76
N PRO A 137 3.43 6.30 6.43
CA PRO A 137 2.79 7.58 6.16
C PRO A 137 3.05 8.03 4.73
N GLU A 138 2.08 8.73 4.15
CA GLU A 138 2.22 9.37 2.84
C GLU A 138 3.14 10.59 2.94
N LEU A 139 4.24 10.56 2.19
CA LEU A 139 5.31 11.57 2.22
C LEU A 139 5.08 12.72 1.23
N SER A 140 3.83 12.94 0.80
CA SER A 140 3.42 14.04 -0.06
C SER A 140 2.12 14.69 0.45
N PRO A 141 1.84 15.96 0.09
CA PRO A 141 0.65 16.66 0.53
C PRO A 141 -0.63 16.25 -0.24
N VAL A 142 -0.67 15.04 -0.83
CA VAL A 142 -1.83 14.58 -1.62
C VAL A 142 -3.12 14.64 -0.80
N TYR A 143 -3.11 14.18 0.45
CA TYR A 143 -4.32 14.19 1.28
C TYR A 143 -4.60 15.56 1.89
N ARG A 144 -3.60 16.47 1.99
CA ARG A 144 -3.86 17.90 2.22
C ARG A 144 -4.75 18.48 1.13
N HIS A 145 -4.47 18.11 -0.13
CA HIS A 145 -5.23 18.55 -1.29
C HIS A 145 -6.61 17.89 -1.35
N VAL A 146 -6.66 16.56 -1.24
CA VAL A 146 -7.91 15.79 -1.37
C VAL A 146 -8.90 16.16 -0.27
N LEU A 147 -8.43 16.39 0.96
CA LEU A 147 -9.26 16.77 2.10
C LEU A 147 -9.52 18.29 2.20
N TYR A 148 -9.25 19.08 1.15
CA TYR A 148 -9.38 20.55 1.20
C TYR A 148 -10.76 21.03 1.72
N LEU A 149 -11.85 20.44 1.24
CA LEU A 149 -13.20 20.81 1.68
C LEU A 149 -13.42 20.50 3.16
N TYR A 150 -13.04 19.30 3.60
CA TYR A 150 -13.14 18.89 5.00
C TYR A 150 -12.30 19.77 5.92
N ARG A 151 -11.06 20.07 5.54
CA ARG A 151 -10.15 20.96 6.30
C ARG A 151 -10.67 22.39 6.37
N THR A 152 -11.32 22.88 5.31
CA THR A 152 -11.97 24.20 5.31
C THR A 152 -13.13 24.25 6.31
N GLN A 153 -13.89 23.16 6.42
CA GLN A 153 -15.00 23.04 7.38
C GLN A 153 -14.53 22.73 8.81
N ASN A 154 -13.33 22.19 8.97
CA ASN A 154 -12.75 21.78 10.25
C ASN A 154 -11.33 22.34 10.42
N PRO A 155 -11.16 23.65 10.68
CA PRO A 155 -9.85 24.30 10.67
C PRO A 155 -8.83 23.77 11.70
N SER A 156 -9.30 23.09 12.74
CA SER A 156 -8.46 22.49 13.80
C SER A 156 -8.14 21.01 13.55
N THR A 157 -8.51 20.45 12.40
CA THR A 157 -8.24 19.03 12.10
C THR A 157 -6.74 18.80 11.85
N GLU A 158 -6.24 17.67 12.35
CA GLU A 158 -4.90 17.16 12.02
C GLU A 158 -4.86 16.40 10.69
N PHE A 159 -6.02 16.09 10.11
CA PHE A 159 -6.11 15.30 8.88
C PHE A 159 -5.61 16.08 7.67
N GLY A 160 -4.71 15.47 6.91
CA GLY A 160 -3.99 16.08 5.80
C GLY A 160 -2.82 16.96 6.22
N GLU A 161 -2.52 17.11 7.52
CA GLU A 161 -1.31 17.79 8.01
C GLU A 161 -0.09 16.86 7.99
N ALA A 162 1.11 17.42 7.86
CA ALA A 162 2.33 16.63 7.81
C ALA A 162 2.66 15.97 9.15
N TYR A 163 3.26 14.78 9.11
CA TYR A 163 3.68 14.06 10.31
C TYR A 163 4.72 14.84 11.15
N SER A 164 5.61 15.58 10.48
CA SER A 164 6.59 16.48 11.14
C SER A 164 5.94 17.60 11.97
N SER A 165 4.67 17.90 11.72
CA SER A 165 3.88 18.88 12.47
C SER A 165 2.93 18.23 13.49
N GLY A 166 3.07 16.92 13.73
CA GLY A 166 2.16 16.14 14.58
C GLY A 166 0.82 15.80 13.91
N GLY A 167 0.73 15.95 12.59
CA GLY A 167 -0.48 15.71 11.81
C GLY A 167 -0.63 14.29 11.28
N TYR A 168 -1.75 14.04 10.61
CA TYR A 168 -2.03 12.80 9.90
C TYR A 168 -2.00 13.04 8.38
N PRO A 169 -0.89 12.73 7.69
CA PRO A 169 -0.76 13.00 6.26
C PRO A 169 -1.48 11.97 5.38
N GLY A 170 -2.08 10.93 5.97
CA GLY A 170 -2.55 9.74 5.27
C GLY A 170 -1.47 8.68 5.10
N TYR A 171 -1.79 7.62 4.36
CA TYR A 171 -0.91 6.46 4.17
C TYR A 171 -0.56 6.24 2.69
N ASN A 172 0.54 5.53 2.45
CA ASN A 172 0.94 5.08 1.12
C ASN A 172 0.83 3.55 0.99
N SER A 173 0.19 3.04 -0.07
CA SER A 173 -0.07 1.60 -0.26
C SER A 173 1.07 0.83 -0.92
N GLY A 174 2.23 1.47 -1.19
CA GLY A 174 3.39 0.78 -1.76
C GLY A 174 4.00 -0.28 -0.84
N VAL A 175 3.69 -0.23 0.46
CA VAL A 175 4.04 -1.26 1.45
C VAL A 175 2.88 -1.41 2.41
N VAL A 176 2.26 -2.59 2.40
CA VAL A 176 1.14 -2.91 3.30
C VAL A 176 1.41 -4.22 3.99
N LEU A 177 1.37 -4.20 5.32
CA LEU A 177 1.46 -5.37 6.18
C LEU A 177 0.04 -5.80 6.54
N PHE A 178 -0.24 -7.10 6.47
CA PHE A 178 -1.55 -7.68 6.73
C PHE A 178 -1.45 -8.70 7.85
N ASN A 179 -2.20 -8.48 8.93
CA ASN A 179 -2.51 -9.52 9.89
C ASN A 179 -3.76 -10.28 9.40
N LEU A 180 -3.55 -11.24 8.50
CA LEU A 180 -4.61 -12.01 7.85
C LEU A 180 -5.44 -12.81 8.85
N GLU A 181 -4.80 -13.33 9.91
CA GLU A 181 -5.50 -14.05 10.99
C GLU A 181 -6.50 -13.13 11.71
N ARG A 182 -6.09 -11.92 12.10
CA ARG A 182 -7.01 -10.96 12.73
C ARG A 182 -8.07 -10.45 11.77
N LEU A 183 -7.70 -10.17 10.52
CA LEU A 183 -8.64 -9.72 9.49
C LEU A 183 -9.79 -10.71 9.28
N ARG A 184 -9.50 -12.02 9.20
CA ARG A 184 -10.55 -13.06 9.07
C ARG A 184 -11.50 -13.12 10.26
N ASN A 185 -11.07 -12.66 11.43
CA ASN A 185 -11.86 -12.69 12.66
C ASN A 185 -12.46 -11.30 13.01
N SER A 186 -12.25 -10.28 12.18
CA SER A 186 -12.68 -8.91 12.46
C SER A 186 -14.03 -8.63 11.81
N LEU A 187 -15.09 -8.83 12.59
CA LEU A 187 -16.45 -8.39 12.20
C LEU A 187 -16.52 -6.88 11.96
N GLU A 188 -15.68 -6.12 12.66
CA GLU A 188 -15.59 -4.68 12.48
C GLU A 188 -15.06 -4.32 11.08
N TYR A 189 -14.00 -4.98 10.63
CA TYR A 189 -13.46 -4.73 9.29
C TYR A 189 -14.47 -5.11 8.20
N ASP A 190 -15.19 -6.21 8.37
CA ASP A 190 -16.28 -6.61 7.45
C ASP A 190 -17.38 -5.54 7.37
N GLN A 191 -17.71 -4.88 8.49
CA GLN A 191 -18.65 -3.75 8.50
C GLN A 191 -18.06 -2.51 7.82
N ILE A 192 -16.78 -2.22 8.03
CA ILE A 192 -16.13 -1.03 7.47
C ILE A 192 -16.03 -1.09 5.95
N VAL A 193 -15.78 -2.26 5.37
CA VAL A 193 -15.73 -2.43 3.90
C VAL A 193 -17.13 -2.52 3.26
N SER A 194 -18.20 -2.50 4.06
CA SER A 194 -19.58 -2.53 3.55
C SER A 194 -19.96 -1.24 2.81
N ARG A 195 -20.94 -1.34 1.91
CA ARG A 195 -21.44 -0.20 1.12
C ARG A 195 -21.85 0.98 1.98
N ASP A 196 -22.65 0.71 3.00
CA ASP A 196 -23.24 1.75 3.84
C ASP A 196 -22.16 2.49 4.63
N MET A 197 -21.17 1.75 5.16
CA MET A 197 -20.07 2.38 5.88
C MET A 197 -19.19 3.18 4.92
N VAL A 198 -18.76 2.61 3.79
CA VAL A 198 -17.96 3.34 2.79
C VAL A 198 -18.65 4.62 2.33
N GLU A 199 -19.96 4.59 2.11
CA GLU A 199 -20.74 5.79 1.80
C GLU A 199 -20.75 6.80 2.96
N HIS A 200 -20.91 6.32 4.20
CA HIS A 200 -20.85 7.15 5.40
C HIS A 200 -19.50 7.85 5.56
N ILE A 201 -18.37 7.12 5.57
CA ILE A 201 -17.03 7.71 5.74
C ILE A 201 -16.66 8.64 4.58
N THR A 202 -16.96 8.28 3.33
CA THR A 202 -16.68 9.18 2.19
C THR A 202 -17.48 10.48 2.26
N THR A 203 -18.72 10.43 2.75
CA THR A 203 -19.55 11.62 2.98
C THR A 203 -19.03 12.45 4.15
N LYS A 204 -18.73 11.82 5.29
CA LYS A 204 -18.21 12.46 6.51
C LYS A 204 -16.96 13.30 6.24
N TYR A 205 -16.03 12.77 5.44
CA TYR A 205 -14.76 13.44 5.14
C TYR A 205 -14.79 14.27 3.86
N SER A 206 -15.98 14.54 3.28
CA SER A 206 -16.12 15.25 2.00
C SER A 206 -15.22 14.67 0.90
N PHE A 207 -15.02 13.36 0.92
CA PHE A 207 -14.09 12.61 0.09
C PHE A 207 -14.81 12.19 -1.21
N PHE A 208 -15.12 13.16 -2.06
CA PHE A 208 -16.00 12.95 -3.21
C PHE A 208 -15.32 12.34 -4.44
N ARG A 209 -13.98 12.41 -4.53
CA ARG A 209 -13.21 11.88 -5.66
C ARG A 209 -11.82 11.41 -5.22
N GLY A 210 -11.75 10.16 -4.77
CA GLY A 210 -10.48 9.45 -4.72
C GLY A 210 -9.95 9.13 -6.11
N HIS A 211 -8.69 8.76 -6.18
CA HIS A 211 -8.03 8.34 -7.43
C HIS A 211 -6.91 7.32 -7.23
N LEU A 212 -6.63 6.92 -5.98
CA LEU A 212 -5.50 6.05 -5.64
C LEU A 212 -5.95 4.69 -5.10
N GLY A 213 -7.24 4.35 -5.24
CA GLY A 213 -7.75 3.01 -4.95
C GLY A 213 -7.69 2.65 -3.45
N ASP A 214 -7.04 1.54 -3.13
CA ASP A 214 -6.84 1.08 -1.76
C ASP A 214 -6.15 2.11 -0.85
N GLN A 215 -5.21 2.91 -1.39
CA GLN A 215 -4.51 3.93 -0.62
C GLN A 215 -5.47 4.96 -0.01
N ASP A 216 -6.48 5.37 -0.79
CA ASP A 216 -7.51 6.31 -0.35
C ASP A 216 -8.35 5.71 0.76
N PHE A 217 -8.73 4.43 0.61
CA PHE A 217 -9.48 3.73 1.64
C PHE A 217 -8.66 3.54 2.93
N TYR A 218 -7.39 3.11 2.86
CA TYR A 218 -6.53 2.99 4.04
C TYR A 218 -6.33 4.32 4.76
N THR A 219 -6.25 5.41 4.00
CA THR A 219 -6.17 6.76 4.58
C THR A 219 -7.44 7.11 5.35
N LEU A 220 -8.62 6.84 4.79
CA LEU A 220 -9.89 7.05 5.51
C LEU A 220 -10.05 6.10 6.70
N LEU A 221 -9.60 4.85 6.56
CA LEU A 221 -9.62 3.86 7.64
C LEU A 221 -8.82 4.35 8.85
N GLY A 222 -7.62 4.87 8.65
CA GLY A 222 -6.82 5.41 9.75
C GLY A 222 -7.37 6.70 10.35
N MET A 223 -8.21 7.45 9.63
CA MET A 223 -8.95 8.58 10.20
C MET A 223 -10.13 8.11 11.05
N GLU A 224 -10.81 7.06 10.62
CA GLU A 224 -12.00 6.56 11.31
C GLU A 224 -11.67 5.68 12.51
N ARG A 225 -10.72 4.74 12.34
CA ARG A 225 -10.31 3.71 13.30
C ARG A 225 -8.78 3.60 13.32
N PRO A 226 -8.07 4.59 13.89
CA PRO A 226 -6.60 4.61 13.93
C PRO A 226 -5.99 3.36 14.59
N GLU A 227 -6.69 2.71 15.52
CA GLU A 227 -6.26 1.49 16.19
C GLU A 227 -6.11 0.28 15.25
N LEU A 228 -6.76 0.28 14.08
CA LEU A 228 -6.67 -0.80 13.10
C LEU A 228 -5.41 -0.72 12.23
N ILE A 229 -4.68 0.40 12.26
CA ILE A 229 -3.47 0.61 11.46
C ILE A 229 -2.28 0.93 12.36
N HIS A 230 -1.29 0.04 12.33
CA HIS A 230 0.04 0.33 12.86
C HIS A 230 0.82 1.21 11.86
N THR A 231 1.17 2.43 12.24
CA THR A 231 2.03 3.28 11.40
C THR A 231 3.45 2.72 11.40
N VAL A 232 3.88 2.13 10.27
CA VAL A 232 5.27 1.68 10.12
C VAL A 232 6.19 2.85 9.83
N ASP A 233 7.44 2.71 10.24
CA ASP A 233 8.50 3.69 10.00
C ASP A 233 8.62 4.10 8.52
N CYS A 234 8.78 5.40 8.25
CA CYS A 234 8.86 5.93 6.89
C CYS A 234 10.04 5.37 6.07
N GLY A 235 11.08 4.85 6.74
CA GLY A 235 12.22 4.19 6.10
C GLY A 235 11.86 2.85 5.44
N TRP A 236 10.75 2.22 5.84
CA TRP A 236 10.19 1.03 5.21
C TRP A 236 9.41 1.32 3.92
N ASN A 237 9.08 2.59 3.64
CA ASN A 237 8.47 3.01 2.38
C ASN A 237 8.97 4.43 2.03
N ARG A 238 10.26 4.56 1.69
CA ARG A 238 10.85 5.86 1.37
C ARG A 238 10.42 6.29 -0.03
N GLN A 239 9.28 6.96 -0.11
CA GLN A 239 8.71 7.51 -1.33
C GLN A 239 9.59 8.61 -1.93
N LEU A 240 9.77 8.57 -3.26
CA LEU A 240 10.64 9.49 -4.00
C LEU A 240 9.87 10.51 -4.84
N CYS A 241 8.56 10.33 -5.00
CA CYS A 241 7.75 11.21 -5.84
C CYS A 241 7.72 12.66 -5.33
N THR A 242 8.09 13.60 -6.21
CA THR A 242 7.99 15.04 -5.92
C THR A 242 6.89 15.75 -6.71
N TRP A 243 5.98 15.02 -7.36
CA TRP A 243 4.98 15.60 -8.27
C TRP A 243 4.15 16.71 -7.62
N TRP A 244 3.73 16.52 -6.37
CA TRP A 244 2.94 17.52 -5.65
C TRP A 244 3.70 18.80 -5.28
N ARG A 245 5.03 18.73 -5.13
CA ARG A 245 5.87 19.92 -4.92
C ARG A 245 5.67 20.92 -6.05
N ASP A 246 5.67 20.43 -7.28
CA ASP A 246 5.62 21.23 -8.50
C ASP A 246 4.17 21.58 -8.90
N ARG A 247 3.19 21.28 -8.04
CA ARG A 247 1.74 21.47 -8.26
C ARG A 247 1.07 22.34 -7.20
N GLY A 248 1.82 23.29 -6.65
CA GLY A 248 1.30 24.33 -5.76
C GLY A 248 1.50 24.07 -4.26
N TYR A 249 2.36 23.12 -3.89
CA TYR A 249 2.68 22.81 -2.48
C TYR A 249 4.17 22.92 -2.17
N ALA A 250 4.94 23.66 -2.97
CA ALA A 250 6.39 23.74 -2.82
C ALA A 250 6.83 24.28 -1.43
N ASP A 251 6.02 25.16 -0.85
CA ASP A 251 6.20 25.78 0.46
C ASP A 251 6.06 24.80 1.64
N VAL A 252 5.16 23.82 1.52
CA VAL A 252 4.90 22.83 2.58
C VAL A 252 5.52 21.46 2.30
N PHE A 253 5.96 21.18 1.06
CA PHE A 253 6.38 19.85 0.62
C PHE A 253 7.48 19.24 1.49
N SER A 254 8.46 20.04 1.94
CA SER A 254 9.55 19.57 2.81
C SER A 254 9.03 18.91 4.09
N ASN A 255 7.97 19.45 4.67
CA ASN A 255 7.40 18.96 5.93
C ASN A 255 6.76 17.57 5.75
N TYR A 256 6.20 17.28 4.58
CA TYR A 256 5.66 15.96 4.24
C TYR A 256 6.76 14.99 3.84
N SER A 257 7.72 15.44 3.03
CA SER A 257 8.75 14.57 2.46
C SER A 257 9.89 14.23 3.45
N GLN A 258 9.90 14.79 4.65
CA GLN A 258 10.89 14.49 5.68
C GLN A 258 10.75 13.04 6.18
N CYS A 259 11.87 12.33 6.22
CA CYS A 259 11.97 11.00 6.81
C CYS A 259 13.40 10.84 7.33
N ASP A 260 13.56 10.91 8.66
CA ASP A 260 14.87 10.91 9.32
C ASP A 260 15.38 9.49 9.61
N SER A 261 14.56 8.48 9.32
CA SER A 261 14.91 7.07 9.50
C SER A 261 15.87 6.58 8.42
N GLU A 262 16.66 5.55 8.76
CA GLU A 262 17.45 4.83 7.77
C GLU A 262 16.52 4.31 6.66
N THR A 263 16.86 4.58 5.41
CA THR A 263 16.11 4.06 4.27
C THR A 263 16.36 2.56 4.11
N LYS A 264 15.34 1.76 4.38
CA LYS A 264 15.32 0.29 4.32
C LYS A 264 14.71 -0.20 3.01
N LEU A 265 13.76 0.55 2.45
CA LEU A 265 13.12 0.32 1.17
C LEU A 265 12.90 1.64 0.43
N TRP A 266 13.46 1.78 -0.76
CA TRP A 266 13.13 2.89 -1.66
C TRP A 266 11.83 2.60 -2.39
N HIS A 267 11.02 3.63 -2.61
CA HIS A 267 9.81 3.55 -3.42
C HIS A 267 9.84 4.60 -4.54
N GLY A 268 10.05 4.13 -5.77
CA GLY A 268 10.12 4.95 -6.99
C GLY A 268 8.75 5.34 -7.56
N ASN A 269 7.81 5.73 -6.69
CA ASN A 269 6.46 6.11 -7.08
C ASN A 269 6.46 7.27 -8.08
N CYS A 270 5.36 7.39 -8.83
CA CYS A 270 5.17 8.32 -9.95
C CYS A 270 6.29 8.27 -11.01
N ASN A 271 6.89 7.09 -11.20
CA ASN A 271 8.00 6.84 -12.12
C ASN A 271 9.30 7.56 -11.77
N THR A 272 9.49 7.91 -10.49
CA THR A 272 10.73 8.52 -10.03
C THR A 272 11.87 7.50 -10.07
N PRO A 273 13.03 7.81 -10.67
CA PRO A 273 14.18 6.92 -10.67
C PRO A 273 14.68 6.62 -9.26
N ILE A 274 14.88 5.34 -8.94
CA ILE A 274 15.44 4.91 -7.67
C ILE A 274 16.97 5.07 -7.70
N PRO A 275 17.60 5.62 -6.64
CA PRO A 275 19.06 5.69 -6.53
C PRO A 275 19.75 4.32 -6.65
N VAL A 276 20.93 4.32 -7.26
CA VAL A 276 21.70 3.10 -7.51
C VAL A 276 22.38 2.61 -6.21
N ASN A 277 22.73 3.52 -5.31
CA ASN A 277 23.51 3.29 -4.08
C ASN A 277 22.64 3.08 -2.82
#